data_AF-A0A7V4KQI5-F1
#
_entry.id   AF-A0A7V4KQI5-F1
#
_cell.length_a   1.000
_cell.length_b   1.000
_cell.length_c   1.000
_cell.angle_alpha   90.00
_cell.angle_beta   90.00
_cell.angle_gamma   90.00
#
_symmetry.space_group_name_H-M   'P 1'
#
loop_
_entity.id
_entity.type
_entity.pdbx_description
1 polymer ?
#
loop_
_entity_poly.entity_id
_entity_poly.type
_entity_poly.pdbx_seq_one_letter_code
_entity_poly.pdbx_strand_id
1 'polypeptide(L)' 'MQRHLMKSKIHRATITSADLHYEGSLTVDADLLDAADLVTHEEVQVVNVNNGHR' A
#
# COMPACT_ATOMS: atom_id res chain seq x y z
N MET A 1 24.40 -12.20 8.22
CA MET A 1 23.66 -10.92 8.36
C MET A 1 22.72 -10.81 7.16
N GLN A 2 21.43 -10.57 7.38
CA GLN A 2 20.44 -10.33 6.32
C GLN A 2 20.01 -8.85 6.37
N ARG A 3 19.73 -8.24 5.21
CA ARG A 3 19.28 -6.84 5.09
C ARG A 3 17.83 -6.84 4.58
N HIS A 4 16.98 -6.04 5.21
CA HIS A 4 15.64 -5.74 4.68
C HIS A 4 15.73 -4.46 3.84
N LEU A 5 15.34 -4.57 2.57
CA LEU A 5 15.31 -3.46 1.63
C LEU A 5 13.87 -3.22 1.19
N MET A 6 13.54 -1.98 0.86
CA MET A 6 12.24 -1.64 0.26
C MET A 6 12.22 -2.17 -1.18
N LYS A 7 11.37 -3.16 -1.46
CA LYS A 7 11.19 -3.73 -2.80
C LYS A 7 10.51 -2.72 -3.74
N SER A 8 9.39 -2.15 -3.30
CA SER A 8 8.51 -1.32 -4.13
C SER A 8 7.82 -0.22 -3.34
N LYS A 9 7.27 0.77 -4.06
CA LYS A 9 6.42 1.82 -3.47
C LYS A 9 5.42 2.38 -4.49
N ILE A 10 4.25 2.78 -4.01
CA ILE A 10 3.33 3.68 -4.71
C ILE A 10 3.46 5.05 -4.05
N HIS A 11 3.99 6.05 -4.77
CA HIS A 11 4.29 7.35 -4.17
C HIS A 11 3.14 8.35 -4.32
N ARG A 12 2.67 8.90 -3.19
CA ARG A 12 1.62 9.94 -3.12
C ARG A 12 0.30 9.53 -3.79
N ALA A 13 -0.09 8.27 -3.62
CA ALA A 13 -1.45 7.84 -3.97
C ALA A 13 -2.50 8.63 -3.16
N THR A 14 -3.67 8.78 -3.75
CA THR A 14 -4.83 9.41 -3.09
C THR A 14 -5.82 8.34 -2.67
N ILE A 15 -6.32 8.42 -1.43
CA ILE A 15 -7.37 7.53 -0.95
C ILE A 15 -8.65 7.85 -1.73
N THR A 16 -9.20 6.85 -2.40
CA THR A 16 -10.43 6.96 -3.21
C THR A 16 -11.67 6.55 -2.42
N SER A 17 -11.54 5.65 -1.44
CA SER A 17 -12.61 5.20 -0.56
C SER A 17 -12.05 4.74 0.79
N ALA A 18 -12.85 4.85 1.85
CA ALA A 18 -12.56 4.32 3.18
C ALA A 18 -13.86 3.89 3.85
N ASP A 19 -13.92 2.64 4.30
CA ASP A 19 -15.07 2.06 4.98
C ASP A 19 -14.59 1.29 6.22
N LEU A 20 -15.20 1.59 7.36
CA LEU A 20 -14.89 0.96 8.65
C LEU A 20 -15.33 -0.51 8.70
N HIS A 21 -16.34 -0.88 7.91
CA HIS A 21 -16.94 -2.21 7.88
C HIS A 21 -16.46 -3.05 6.69
N TYR A 22 -15.59 -2.51 5.84
CA TYR A 22 -14.97 -3.27 4.76
C TYR A 22 -14.04 -4.35 5.33
N GLU A 23 -14.31 -5.61 4.98
CA GLU A 23 -13.47 -6.73 5.35
C GLU A 23 -12.34 -6.90 4.32
N GLY A 24 -11.12 -6.58 4.72
CA GLY A 24 -9.94 -6.71 3.87
C GLY A 24 -8.76 -5.90 4.40
N SER A 25 -7.65 -5.89 3.65
CA SER A 25 -6.50 -5.01 3.92
C SER A 25 -6.67 -3.67 3.21
N LEU A 26 -5.97 -3.47 2.09
CA LEU A 26 -6.03 -2.28 1.25
C LEU A 26 -6.28 -2.74 -0.19
N THR A 27 -7.39 -2.29 -0.77
CA THR A 27 -7.65 -2.50 -2.20
C THR A 27 -6.87 -1.47 -3.01
N VAL A 28 -6.10 -1.95 -3.98
CA VAL A 28 -5.27 -1.14 -4.87
C VAL A 28 -5.65 -1.48 -6.30
N ASP A 29 -5.64 -0.47 -7.17
CA ASP A 29 -5.85 -0.65 -8.61
C ASP A 29 -4.84 -1.67 -9.19
N ALA A 30 -5.30 -2.57 -10.05
CA ALA A 30 -4.46 -3.60 -10.66
C ALA A 30 -3.29 -2.99 -11.44
N ASP A 31 -3.50 -1.87 -12.13
CA ASP A 31 -2.44 -1.21 -12.90
C ASP A 31 -1.35 -0.65 -11.98
N LEU A 32 -1.72 -0.22 -10.76
CA LEU A 32 -0.75 0.26 -9.76
C LEU A 32 0.01 -0.88 -9.10
N LEU A 33 -0.63 -2.03 -8.89
CA LEU A 33 0.03 -3.24 -8.40
C LEU A 33 1.09 -3.72 -9.41
N ASP A 34 0.71 -3.81 -10.68
CA ASP A 34 1.61 -4.22 -11.76
C ASP A 34 2.77 -3.23 -11.93
N ALA A 35 2.49 -1.93 -11.92
CA ALA A 35 3.53 -0.89 -12.04
C ALA A 35 4.50 -0.88 -10.85
N ALA A 36 4.03 -1.26 -9.66
CA ALA A 36 4.84 -1.34 -8.45
C ALA A 36 5.43 -2.73 -8.19
N ASP A 37 5.21 -3.72 -9.06
CA ASP A 37 5.62 -5.12 -8.82
C ASP A 37 5.14 -5.64 -7.44
N LEU A 38 3.86 -5.43 -7.14
CA LEU A 38 3.20 -5.91 -5.92
C LEU A 38 2.26 -7.07 -6.22
N VAL A 39 2.26 -8.09 -5.37
CA VAL A 39 1.30 -9.20 -5.46
C VAL A 39 0.20 -9.08 -4.40
N THR A 40 -0.96 -9.67 -4.67
CA THR A 40 -2.05 -9.75 -3.68
C THR A 40 -1.59 -10.45 -2.41
N HIS A 41 -1.96 -9.90 -1.25
CA HIS A 41 -1.55 -10.38 0.08
C HIS A 41 -0.05 -10.19 0.42
N GLU A 42 0.71 -9.44 -0.38
CA GLU A 42 2.06 -9.00 0.02
C GLU A 42 1.99 -8.06 1.23
N GLU A 43 2.96 -8.16 2.13
CA GLU A 43 3.07 -7.25 3.29
C GLU A 43 3.34 -5.82 2.80
N VAL A 44 2.57 -4.87 3.32
CA VAL A 44 2.67 -3.45 2.94
C VAL A 44 2.76 -2.56 4.17
N GLN A 45 3.42 -1.41 4.00
CA GLN A 45 3.41 -0.33 4.97
C GLN A 45 2.66 0.86 4.38
N VAL A 46 1.70 1.41 5.13
CA VAL A 46 0.95 2.61 4.74
C VAL A 46 1.49 3.79 5.54
N VAL A 47 1.78 4.90 4.87
CA VAL A 47 2.19 6.15 5.52
C VAL A 47 1.31 7.29 5.04
N ASN A 48 0.59 7.93 5.95
CA ASN A 48 -0.31 9.02 5.61
C ASN A 48 0.41 10.37 5.75
N VAL A 49 0.66 11.02 4.62
CA VAL A 49 1.39 12.30 4.57
C VAL A 49 0.58 13.48 5.12
N ASN A 50 -0.74 13.37 5.23
CA ASN A 50 -1.60 14.47 5.68
C ASN A 50 -1.67 14.55 7.21
N ASN A 51 -1.53 13.42 7.91
CA ASN A 51 -1.70 13.37 9.37
C ASN A 51 -0.59 12.61 10.11
N GLY A 52 0.38 12.03 9.40
CA GLY A 52 1.54 11.35 9.98
C GLY A 52 1.27 9.95 10.54
N HIS A 53 0.06 9.40 10.38
CA HIS A 53 -0.24 8.03 10.80
C HIS A 53 0.50 6.99 9.94
N ARG A 54 0.86 5.86 10.57
CA ARG A 54 1.61 4.74 9.99
C ARG A 54 1.07 3.41 10.48
#